data_AF-A0A358XQL4-F1
#
_entry.id   AF-A0A358XQL4-F1
#
_cell.length_a   1.000
_cell.length_b   1.000
_cell.length_c   1.000
_cell.angle_alpha   90.00
_cell.angle_beta   90.00
_cell.angle_gamma   90.00
#
_symmetry.space_group_name_H-M   'P 1'
#
loop_
_entity.id
_entity.type
_entity.pdbx_description
1 polymer ?
#
loop_
_entity_poly.entity_id
_entity_poly.type
_entity_poly.pdbx_seq_one_letter_code
_entity_poly.pdbx_strand_id
1 'polypeptide(L)'
;MNKVIEIGQYIAVAVNWLTDHLEPFFNLIKNTGNASIIGLEWVLTTIPFFIIIALFTALAWWKSGKGVALTTLLGLTLIYLMGFWIATMETLALVLVASLTALVISVPLGVWAAKNKLAAKIIRPLLDLMQTMPAFVYLIPAVLFFSIGKVPGAFATIIFAMPPAVRL
;
A
#
# COMPACT_ATOMS: atom_id res chain seq x y z
N MET A 1 20.35 30.37 27.37
CA MET A 1 18.92 30.00 27.20
C MET A 1 18.77 29.35 25.83
N ASN A 2 18.93 28.03 25.75
CA ASN A 2 18.77 27.30 24.49
C ASN A 2 17.28 27.22 24.17
N LYS A 3 16.78 28.12 23.30
CA LYS A 3 15.44 27.98 22.73
C LYS A 3 15.47 26.82 21.73
N VAL A 4 15.35 25.60 22.24
CA VAL A 4 15.09 24.43 21.41
C VAL A 4 13.64 24.57 20.92
N ILE A 5 13.46 24.57 19.60
CA ILE A 5 12.11 24.54 19.02
C ILE A 5 11.59 23.12 19.20
N GLU A 6 10.61 22.93 20.08
CA GLU A 6 10.00 21.64 20.35
C GLU A 6 8.96 21.27 19.29
N ILE A 7 9.42 21.06 18.05
CA ILE A 7 8.58 20.73 16.88
C ILE A 7 7.66 19.54 17.18
N GLY A 8 8.13 18.57 17.96
CA GLY A 8 7.35 17.40 18.37
C GLY A 8 6.06 17.73 19.13
N GLN A 9 6.07 18.74 20.02
CA GLN A 9 4.86 19.14 20.74
C GLN A 9 3.81 19.72 19.80
N TYR A 10 4.23 20.59 18.88
CA TYR A 10 3.32 21.18 17.90
C TYR A 10 2.72 20.13 16.96
N ILE A 11 3.51 19.16 16.52
CA ILE A 11 3.02 18.03 15.72
C ILE A 11 2.03 17.19 16.54
N ALA A 12 2.32 16.90 17.80
CA ALA A 12 1.43 16.11 18.64
C ALA A 12 0.07 16.80 18.85
N VAL A 13 0.06 18.11 19.10
CA VAL A 13 -1.19 18.88 19.22
C VAL A 13 -1.98 18.84 17.91
N ALA A 14 -1.31 19.00 16.77
CA ALA A 14 -1.97 18.92 15.46
C ALA A 14 -2.54 17.52 15.18
N VAL A 15 -1.80 16.45 15.51
CA VAL A 15 -2.26 15.06 15.35
C VAL A 15 -3.47 14.79 16.25
N ASN A 16 -3.44 15.22 17.51
CA ASN A 16 -4.58 15.05 18.42
C ASN A 16 -5.82 15.78 17.89
N TRP A 17 -5.66 17.04 17.45
CA TRP A 17 -6.77 17.80 16.87
C TRP A 17 -7.37 17.09 15.65
N LEU A 18 -6.53 16.55 14.76
CA LEU A 18 -6.99 15.77 13.60
C LEU A 18 -7.72 14.50 14.03
N THR A 19 -7.21 13.76 15.00
CA THR A 19 -7.85 12.54 15.50
C THR A 19 -9.21 12.84 16.12
N ASP A 20 -9.33 13.91 16.91
CA ASP A 20 -10.57 14.25 17.61
C ASP A 20 -11.68 14.76 16.66
N HIS A 21 -11.32 15.46 15.58
CA HIS A 21 -12.31 16.10 14.69
C HIS A 21 -12.55 15.32 13.38
N LEU A 22 -11.55 14.58 12.88
CA LEU A 22 -11.64 13.81 11.65
C LEU A 22 -11.73 12.30 11.90
N GLU A 23 -12.00 11.87 13.14
CA GLU A 23 -12.20 10.46 13.47
C GLU A 23 -13.16 9.74 12.51
N PRO A 24 -14.35 10.29 12.17
CA PRO A 24 -15.28 9.61 11.26
C PRO A 24 -14.67 9.39 9.86
N PHE A 25 -13.86 10.34 9.39
CA PHE A 25 -13.18 10.24 8.09
C PHE A 25 -12.09 9.17 8.11
N PHE A 26 -11.24 9.15 9.14
CA PHE A 26 -10.21 8.12 9.29
C PHE A 26 -10.81 6.73 9.48
N ASN A 27 -11.88 6.62 10.25
CA ASN A 27 -12.61 5.36 10.44
C ASN A 27 -13.25 4.86 9.14
N LEU A 28 -13.76 5.75 8.28
CA LEU A 28 -14.28 5.37 6.97
C LEU A 28 -13.17 4.78 6.08
N ILE A 29 -12.02 5.43 6.00
CA ILE A 29 -10.86 4.94 5.23
C ILE A 29 -10.38 3.61 5.79
N LYS A 30 -10.23 3.52 7.12
CA LYS A 30 -9.81 2.30 7.82
C LYS A 30 -10.73 1.14 7.51
N ASN A 31 -12.03 1.33 7.70
CA ASN A 31 -13.01 0.26 7.55
C ASN A 31 -13.11 -0.19 6.08
N THR A 32 -13.09 0.76 5.14
CA THR A 32 -13.14 0.45 3.71
C THR A 32 -11.87 -0.27 3.24
N GLY A 33 -10.70 0.22 3.64
CA GLY A 33 -9.42 -0.42 3.32
C GLY A 33 -9.30 -1.81 3.93
N ASN A 34 -9.67 -1.95 5.20
CA ASN A 34 -9.66 -3.23 5.91
C ASN A 34 -10.65 -4.24 5.27
N ALA A 35 -11.87 -3.80 4.96
CA ALA A 35 -12.86 -4.64 4.28
C ALA A 35 -12.37 -5.08 2.90
N SER A 36 -11.69 -4.21 2.15
CA SER A 36 -11.14 -4.54 0.84
C SER A 36 -10.02 -5.58 0.94
N ILE A 37 -9.12 -5.42 1.91
CA ILE A 37 -8.02 -6.37 2.17
C ILE A 37 -8.60 -7.72 2.60
N ILE A 38 -9.40 -7.75 3.67
CA ILE A 38 -9.99 -8.98 4.20
C ILE A 38 -10.88 -9.68 3.16
N GLY A 39 -11.63 -8.92 2.37
CA GLY A 39 -12.45 -9.46 1.29
C GLY A 39 -11.60 -10.20 0.25
N LEU A 40 -10.49 -9.60 -0.19
CA LEU A 40 -9.58 -10.24 -1.14
C LEU A 40 -8.81 -11.42 -0.51
N GLU A 41 -8.40 -11.31 0.75
CA GLU A 41 -7.79 -12.41 1.51
C GLU A 41 -8.71 -13.62 1.60
N TRP A 42 -9.99 -13.38 1.93
CA TRP A 42 -10.98 -14.45 2.03
C TRP A 42 -11.15 -15.16 0.69
N VAL A 43 -11.21 -14.42 -0.42
CA VAL A 43 -11.26 -15.01 -1.76
C VAL A 43 -10.01 -15.86 -2.05
N LEU A 44 -8.81 -15.30 -1.83
CA LEU A 44 -7.55 -15.98 -2.14
C LEU A 44 -7.27 -17.19 -1.24
N THR A 45 -7.75 -17.19 0.00
CA THR A 45 -7.52 -18.28 0.96
C THR A 45 -8.57 -19.39 0.88
N THR A 46 -9.79 -19.07 0.44
CA THR A 46 -10.87 -20.06 0.26
C THR A 46 -10.67 -20.89 -1.00
N ILE A 47 -10.08 -20.31 -2.06
CA ILE A 47 -9.81 -21.04 -3.29
C ILE A 47 -8.70 -22.07 -3.02
N PRO A 48 -8.90 -23.36 -3.39
CA PRO A 48 -7.88 -24.38 -3.25
C PRO A 48 -6.56 -24.00 -3.94
N PHE A 49 -5.44 -24.24 -3.26
CA PHE A 49 -4.11 -23.79 -3.68
C PHE A 49 -3.76 -24.16 -5.13
N PHE A 50 -4.11 -25.37 -5.56
CA PHE A 50 -3.79 -25.86 -6.91
C PHE A 50 -4.48 -25.03 -8.01
N ILE A 51 -5.65 -24.45 -7.74
CA ILE A 51 -6.36 -23.58 -8.68
C ILE A 51 -5.61 -22.25 -8.84
N ILE A 52 -5.18 -21.65 -7.72
CA ILE A 52 -4.41 -20.40 -7.74
C ILE A 52 -3.06 -20.58 -8.42
N ILE A 53 -2.36 -21.68 -8.12
CA ILE A 53 -1.09 -22.02 -8.78
C ILE A 53 -1.31 -22.16 -10.29
N ALA A 54 -2.29 -22.95 -10.70
CA ALA A 54 -2.60 -23.14 -12.12
C ALA A 54 -2.94 -21.81 -12.82
N LEU A 55 -3.75 -20.96 -12.18
CA LEU A 55 -4.12 -19.64 -12.69
C LEU A 55 -2.89 -18.75 -12.89
N PHE A 56 -2.06 -18.56 -11.87
CA PHE A 56 -0.87 -17.71 -11.98
C PHE A 56 0.17 -18.27 -12.95
N THR A 57 0.36 -19.59 -12.99
CA THR A 57 1.23 -20.24 -13.98
C THR A 57 0.72 -20.03 -15.40
N ALA A 58 -0.60 -20.14 -15.64
CA ALA A 58 -1.20 -19.89 -16.94
C ALA A 58 -1.04 -18.42 -17.37
N LEU A 59 -1.28 -17.47 -16.44
CA LEU A 59 -1.06 -16.04 -16.68
C LEU A 59 0.41 -15.72 -16.99
N ALA A 60 1.34 -16.30 -16.23
CA ALA A 60 2.77 -16.15 -16.44
C ALA A 60 3.21 -16.72 -17.80
N TRP A 61 2.67 -17.87 -18.20
CA TRP A 61 2.95 -18.45 -19.51
C TRP A 61 2.43 -17.56 -20.64
N TRP A 62 1.20 -17.09 -20.53
CA TRP A 62 0.57 -16.24 -21.55
C TRP A 62 1.33 -14.92 -21.73
N LYS A 63 1.77 -14.28 -20.65
CA LYS A 63 2.39 -12.94 -20.72
C LYS A 63 3.91 -12.95 -20.88
N SER A 64 4.61 -13.92 -20.31
CA SER A 64 6.08 -13.91 -20.17
C SER A 64 6.77 -15.17 -20.68
N GLY A 65 6.01 -16.16 -21.18
CA GLY A 65 6.55 -17.37 -21.79
C GLY A 65 6.87 -18.49 -20.79
N LYS A 66 7.44 -19.59 -21.32
CA LYS A 66 7.59 -20.87 -20.60
C LYS A 66 8.53 -20.79 -19.39
N GLY A 67 9.59 -19.98 -19.46
CA GLY A 67 10.57 -19.86 -18.38
C GLY A 67 9.97 -19.30 -17.10
N VAL A 68 9.29 -18.14 -17.20
CA VAL A 68 8.63 -17.51 -16.04
C VAL A 68 7.50 -18.39 -15.51
N ALA A 69 6.72 -19.03 -16.39
CA ALA A 69 5.67 -19.96 -15.98
C ALA A 69 6.19 -21.11 -15.11
N LEU A 70 7.32 -21.71 -15.51
CA LEU A 70 7.95 -22.79 -14.73
C LEU A 70 8.43 -22.28 -13.37
N THR A 71 9.06 -21.10 -13.33
CA THR A 71 9.49 -20.48 -12.06
C THR A 71 8.30 -20.15 -11.17
N THR A 72 7.19 -19.65 -11.71
CA THR A 72 5.95 -19.39 -10.95
C THR A 72 5.36 -20.68 -10.39
N LEU A 73 5.29 -21.74 -11.21
CA LEU A 73 4.78 -23.05 -10.78
C LEU A 73 5.62 -23.62 -9.63
N LEU A 74 6.94 -23.68 -9.80
CA LEU A 74 7.86 -24.21 -8.81
C LEU A 74 7.89 -23.35 -7.55
N GLY A 75 7.93 -22.03 -7.68
CA GLY A 75 7.99 -21.09 -6.57
C GLY A 75 6.72 -21.12 -5.71
N LEU A 76 5.54 -21.06 -6.31
CA LEU A 76 4.28 -21.12 -5.55
C LEU A 76 4.06 -22.50 -4.92
N THR A 77 4.47 -23.58 -5.61
CA THR A 77 4.43 -24.93 -5.03
C THR A 77 5.38 -25.04 -3.84
N LEU A 78 6.59 -24.47 -3.92
CA LEU A 78 7.53 -24.46 -2.81
C LEU A 78 6.96 -23.72 -1.59
N ILE A 79 6.36 -22.54 -1.78
CA ILE A 79 5.69 -21.79 -0.71
C ILE A 79 4.61 -22.61 -0.03
N TYR A 80 3.80 -23.34 -0.81
CA TYR A 80 2.78 -24.24 -0.28
C TYR A 80 3.41 -25.36 0.56
N LEU A 81 4.46 -26.02 0.04
CA LEU A 81 5.16 -27.10 0.74
C LEU A 81 5.85 -26.64 2.03
N MET A 82 6.25 -25.37 2.12
CA MET A 82 6.80 -24.76 3.33
C MET A 82 5.73 -24.37 4.36
N GLY A 83 4.44 -24.49 4.04
CA GLY A 83 3.34 -24.13 4.94
C GLY A 83 3.04 -22.63 5.01
N PHE A 84 3.62 -21.80 4.15
CA PHE A 84 3.42 -20.35 4.14
C PHE A 84 2.32 -19.87 3.17
N TRP A 85 1.44 -20.77 2.75
CA TRP A 85 0.40 -20.45 1.76
C TRP A 85 -0.53 -19.32 2.22
N ILE A 86 -1.10 -19.43 3.43
CA ILE A 86 -2.04 -18.45 3.97
C ILE A 86 -1.37 -17.08 4.10
N ALA A 87 -0.21 -17.02 4.76
CA ALA A 87 0.56 -15.77 4.92
C ALA A 87 0.93 -15.12 3.57
N THR A 88 1.19 -15.95 2.55
CA THR A 88 1.48 -15.46 1.20
C THR A 88 0.24 -14.86 0.55
N MET A 89 -0.93 -15.50 0.68
CA MET A 89 -2.19 -14.94 0.16
C MET A 89 -2.60 -13.66 0.88
N GLU A 90 -2.36 -13.57 2.20
CA GLU A 90 -2.56 -12.33 2.97
C GLU A 90 -1.67 -11.20 2.48
N THR A 91 -0.39 -11.48 2.29
CA THR A 91 0.57 -10.51 1.76
C THR A 91 0.19 -10.08 0.34
N LEU A 92 -0.21 -11.03 -0.51
CA LEU A 92 -0.65 -10.75 -1.88
C LEU A 92 -1.89 -9.87 -1.89
N ALA A 93 -2.89 -10.15 -1.05
CA ALA A 93 -4.09 -9.33 -0.94
C ALA A 93 -3.77 -7.90 -0.50
N LEU A 94 -2.95 -7.74 0.54
CA LEU A 94 -2.52 -6.42 1.02
C LEU A 94 -1.82 -5.63 -0.10
N VAL A 95 -0.84 -6.24 -0.78
CA VAL A 95 -0.07 -5.59 -1.83
C VAL A 95 -0.95 -5.25 -3.04
N LEU A 96 -1.88 -6.12 -3.43
CA LEU A 96 -2.81 -5.85 -4.53
C LEU A 96 -3.75 -4.69 -4.20
N VAL A 97 -4.38 -4.69 -3.02
CA VAL A 97 -5.27 -3.58 -2.62
C VAL A 97 -4.51 -2.27 -2.51
N ALA A 98 -3.33 -2.29 -1.89
CA ALA A 98 -2.47 -1.11 -1.76
C ALA A 98 -2.02 -0.57 -3.12
N SER A 99 -1.53 -1.44 -4.02
CA SER A 99 -1.07 -1.03 -5.35
C SER A 99 -2.20 -0.49 -6.23
N LEU A 100 -3.38 -1.13 -6.23
CA LEU A 100 -4.55 -0.65 -6.96
C LEU A 100 -5.01 0.71 -6.44
N THR A 101 -5.06 0.87 -5.11
CA THR A 101 -5.42 2.16 -4.49
C THR A 101 -4.39 3.24 -4.84
N ALA A 102 -3.10 2.92 -4.78
CA ALA A 102 -2.04 3.84 -5.18
C ALA A 102 -2.17 4.26 -6.64
N LEU A 103 -2.46 3.33 -7.57
CA LEU A 103 -2.67 3.65 -8.98
C LEU A 103 -3.89 4.56 -9.21
N VAL A 104 -5.01 4.27 -8.53
CA VAL A 104 -6.23 5.08 -8.61
C VAL A 104 -5.97 6.54 -8.18
N ILE A 105 -5.05 6.76 -7.24
CA ILE A 105 -4.69 8.10 -6.76
C ILE A 105 -3.59 8.73 -7.63
N SER A 106 -2.55 7.96 -7.95
CA SER A 106 -1.37 8.43 -8.66
C SER A 106 -1.64 8.83 -10.10
N VAL A 107 -2.48 8.08 -10.83
CA VAL A 107 -2.75 8.37 -12.25
C VAL A 107 -3.43 9.74 -12.41
N PRO A 108 -4.52 10.08 -11.69
CA PRO A 108 -5.09 11.43 -11.73
C PRO A 108 -4.10 12.52 -11.31
N LEU A 109 -3.31 12.29 -10.26
CA LEU A 109 -2.30 13.25 -9.80
C LEU A 109 -1.21 13.49 -10.85
N GLY A 110 -0.75 12.44 -11.53
CA GLY A 110 0.24 12.50 -12.61
C GLY A 110 -0.30 13.29 -13.80
N VAL A 111 -1.52 12.99 -14.24
CA VAL A 111 -2.19 13.73 -15.32
C VAL A 111 -2.37 15.20 -14.95
N TRP A 112 -2.75 15.51 -13.71
CA TRP A 112 -2.92 16.89 -13.25
C TRP A 112 -1.59 17.65 -13.20
N ALA A 113 -0.54 17.04 -12.67
CA ALA A 113 0.81 17.60 -12.65
C ALA A 113 1.36 17.82 -14.07
N ALA A 114 1.07 16.92 -15.01
CA ALA A 114 1.49 17.07 -16.40
C ALA A 114 0.81 18.26 -17.10
N LYS A 115 -0.47 18.53 -16.77
CA LYS A 115 -1.24 19.60 -17.40
C LYS A 115 -1.09 20.98 -16.75
N ASN A 116 -0.69 21.05 -15.48
CA ASN A 116 -0.64 22.32 -14.74
C ASN A 116 0.72 22.56 -14.07
N LYS A 117 1.39 23.65 -14.46
CA LYS A 117 2.71 24.05 -13.92
C LYS A 117 2.69 24.32 -12.41
N LEU A 118 1.60 24.86 -11.87
CA LEU A 118 1.44 25.08 -10.42
C LEU A 118 1.26 23.75 -9.69
N ALA A 119 0.42 22.86 -10.22
CA ALA A 119 0.23 21.53 -9.66
C ALA A 119 1.56 20.75 -9.64
N ALA A 120 2.33 20.79 -10.74
CA ALA A 120 3.66 20.18 -10.80
C ALA A 120 4.62 20.74 -9.74
N LYS A 121 4.61 22.06 -9.50
CA LYS A 121 5.48 22.72 -8.53
C LYS A 121 5.18 22.29 -7.08
N ILE A 122 3.94 21.93 -6.77
CA ILE A 122 3.51 21.46 -5.44
C ILE A 122 3.69 19.95 -5.31
N ILE A 123 3.26 19.18 -6.32
CA ILE A 123 3.26 17.72 -6.28
C ILE A 123 4.69 17.18 -6.27
N ARG A 124 5.62 17.71 -7.09
CA ARG A 124 6.98 17.16 -7.18
C ARG A 124 7.72 17.13 -5.83
N PRO A 125 7.79 18.22 -5.04
CA PRO A 125 8.37 18.19 -3.69
C PRO A 125 7.69 17.20 -2.74
N LEU A 126 6.37 17.05 -2.82
CA LEU A 126 5.65 16.05 -2.00
C LEU A 126 6.08 14.64 -2.37
N LEU A 127 6.23 14.33 -3.66
CA LEU A 127 6.73 13.04 -4.12
C LEU A 127 8.19 12.82 -3.69
N ASP A 128 9.02 13.85 -3.69
CA ASP A 128 10.42 13.77 -3.20
C ASP A 128 10.46 13.44 -1.70
N LEU A 129 9.60 14.08 -0.91
CA LEU A 129 9.44 13.76 0.51
C LEU A 129 8.94 12.32 0.70
N MET A 130 7.94 11.91 -0.09
CA MET A 130 7.39 10.55 -0.07
C MET A 130 8.46 9.48 -0.36
N GLN A 131 9.38 9.74 -1.28
CA GLN A 131 10.45 8.81 -1.68
C GLN A 131 11.63 8.76 -0.71
N THR A 132 11.89 9.85 0.03
CA THR A 132 13.12 10.00 0.82
C THR A 132 12.96 9.65 2.29
N MET A 133 11.75 9.75 2.86
CA MET A 133 11.55 9.36 4.25
C MET A 133 11.48 7.83 4.42
N PRO A 134 12.13 7.26 5.44
CA PRO A 134 12.06 5.82 5.73
C PRO A 134 10.64 5.35 6.04
N ALA A 135 10.37 4.07 5.78
CA ALA A 135 9.02 3.53 5.93
C ALA A 135 8.44 3.62 7.34
N PHE A 136 9.30 3.46 8.34
CA PHE A 136 8.93 3.56 9.74
C PHE A 136 8.38 4.94 10.12
N VAL A 137 8.82 6.01 9.44
CA VAL A 137 8.33 7.38 9.70
C VAL A 137 6.85 7.50 9.34
N TYR A 138 6.40 6.84 8.26
CA TYR A 138 4.99 6.83 7.87
C TYR A 138 4.13 5.93 8.75
N LEU A 139 4.71 4.86 9.28
CA LEU A 139 3.98 3.88 10.06
C LEU A 139 3.51 4.43 11.41
N ILE A 140 4.29 5.32 12.04
CA ILE A 140 3.93 5.95 13.32
C ILE A 140 2.58 6.69 13.24
N PRO A 141 2.40 7.72 12.39
CA PRO A 141 1.12 8.40 12.29
C PRO A 141 0.02 7.50 11.73
N ALA A 142 0.34 6.56 10.82
CA ALA A 142 -0.65 5.63 10.30
C ALA A 142 -1.26 4.73 11.40
N VAL A 143 -0.45 4.25 12.33
CA VAL A 143 -0.92 3.48 13.49
C VAL A 143 -1.73 4.35 14.44
N LEU A 144 -1.39 5.63 14.62
CA LEU A 144 -2.18 6.55 15.43
C LEU A 144 -3.58 6.78 14.84
N PHE A 145 -3.67 7.02 13.53
CA PHE A 145 -4.97 7.28 12.87
C PHE A 145 -5.81 6.03 12.62
N PHE A 146 -5.16 4.89 12.31
CA PHE A 146 -5.87 3.68 11.86
C PHE A 146 -5.79 2.51 12.85
N SER A 147 -5.14 2.70 14.00
CA SER A 147 -4.81 1.64 14.95
C SER A 147 -3.90 0.55 14.35
N ILE A 148 -3.47 -0.40 15.17
CA ILE A 148 -2.67 -1.54 14.71
C ILE A 148 -3.54 -2.45 13.81
N GLY A 149 -2.97 -2.90 12.69
CA GLY A 149 -3.65 -3.81 11.77
C GLY A 149 -3.00 -3.85 10.38
N LYS A 150 -3.75 -4.34 9.38
CA LYS A 150 -3.30 -4.44 7.98
C LYS A 150 -3.30 -3.09 7.25
N VAL A 151 -4.18 -2.18 7.67
CA VAL A 151 -4.37 -0.85 7.04
C VAL A 151 -3.13 0.06 7.15
N PRO A 152 -2.46 0.22 8.31
CA PRO A 152 -1.22 1.00 8.37
C PRO A 152 -0.12 0.49 7.43
N GLY A 153 0.00 -0.84 7.28
CA GLY A 153 0.92 -1.46 6.33
C GLY A 153 0.58 -1.09 4.89
N ALA A 154 -0.70 -1.25 4.51
CA ALA A 154 -1.18 -0.84 3.19
C ALA A 154 -0.98 0.66 2.93
N PHE A 155 -1.20 1.52 3.94
CA PHE A 155 -1.00 2.97 3.85
C PHE A 155 0.47 3.33 3.56
N ALA A 156 1.41 2.71 4.28
CA ALA A 156 2.82 2.88 3.99
C ALA A 156 3.16 2.40 2.57
N THR A 157 2.68 1.23 2.15
CA THR A 157 2.88 0.71 0.79
C THR A 157 2.34 1.66 -0.29
N ILE A 158 1.15 2.25 -0.07
CA ILE A 158 0.57 3.24 -0.99
C ILE A 158 1.52 4.44 -1.13
N ILE A 159 1.98 5.01 -0.01
CA ILE A 159 2.89 6.16 -0.01
C ILE A 159 4.18 5.86 -0.76
N PHE A 160 4.77 4.67 -0.61
CA PHE A 160 5.98 4.31 -1.35
C PHE A 160 5.74 4.04 -2.83
N ALA A 161 4.58 3.47 -3.17
CA ALA A 161 4.25 3.12 -4.56
C ALA A 161 3.81 4.34 -5.38
N MET A 162 3.27 5.38 -4.73
CA MET A 162 2.72 6.54 -5.43
C MET A 162 3.76 7.31 -6.27
N PRO A 163 4.94 7.68 -5.75
CA PRO A 163 5.90 8.52 -6.46
C PRO A 163 6.37 8.03 -7.83
N PRO A 164 6.79 6.75 -8.01
CA PRO A 164 7.11 6.27 -9.34
C PRO A 164 5.87 6.30 -10.25
N ALA A 165 4.69 5.91 -9.76
CA ALA A 165 3.47 5.88 -10.55
C ALA A 165 2.99 7.26 -11.03
N VAL A 166 3.25 8.34 -10.26
CA VAL A 166 2.91 9.72 -10.68
C VAL A 166 3.89 10.28 -11.73
N ARG A 167 5.12 9.73 -11.80
CA ARG A 167 6.19 10.23 -12.68
C ARG A 167 6.25 9.52 -14.04
N LEU A 168 5.57 8.39 -14.19
CA LEU A 168 5.40 7.67 -15.46
C LEU A 168 4.41 8.40 -16.37
#